data_AF-H1V9D6-F1
#
_entry.id   AF-H1V9D6-F1
#
_cell.length_a   1.000
_cell.length_b   1.000
_cell.length_c   1.000
_cell.angle_alpha   90.00
_cell.angle_beta   90.00
_cell.angle_gamma   90.00
#
_symmetry.space_group_name_H-M   'P 1'
#
loop_
_entity.id
_entity.type
_entity.pdbx_description
1 polymer ?
#
loop_
_entity_poly.entity_id
_entity_poly.type
_entity_poly.pdbx_seq_one_letter_code
_entity_poly.pdbx_strand_id
1 'polypeptide(L)' 'MAALATQHLSTKEDRIRGNQLHEYAWQQSRRFLQWDVPVMQAILLCELFSRFRGRRAAIRPSKEFESIYSRV' A
#
# COMPACT_ATOMS: atom_id res chain seq x y z
N MET A 1 -2.26 -5.39 -6.02
CA MET A 1 -3.58 -4.75 -5.83
C MET A 1 -4.62 -5.61 -5.08
N ALA A 2 -4.50 -6.94 -5.02
CA ALA A 2 -5.45 -7.79 -4.29
C ALA A 2 -5.73 -7.35 -2.84
N ALA A 3 -4.74 -6.78 -2.14
CA ALA A 3 -4.92 -6.21 -0.80
C ALA A 3 -6.02 -5.13 -0.74
N LEU A 4 -6.10 -4.22 -1.73
CA LEU A 4 -7.15 -3.20 -1.76
C LEU A 4 -8.53 -3.81 -1.95
N ALA A 5 -8.65 -4.81 -2.83
CA ALA A 5 -9.92 -5.49 -3.07
C ALA A 5 -10.48 -6.14 -1.80
N THR A 6 -9.62 -6.66 -0.91
CA THR A 6 -10.09 -7.26 0.34
C THR A 6 -10.71 -6.25 1.31
N GLN A 7 -10.51 -4.93 1.13
CA GLN A 7 -11.19 -3.91 1.95
C GLN A 7 -12.71 -3.86 1.69
N HIS A 8 -13.15 -4.30 0.51
CA HIS A 8 -14.56 -4.40 0.14
C HIS A 8 -15.22 -5.71 0.58
N LEU A 9 -14.43 -6.65 1.12
CA LEU A 9 -14.92 -7.91 1.64
C LEU A 9 -15.26 -7.76 3.13
N SER A 10 -16.36 -8.39 3.55
CA SER A 10 -16.93 -8.22 4.90
C SER A 10 -16.34 -9.16 5.94
N THR A 11 -15.64 -10.23 5.51
CA THR A 11 -15.15 -11.25 6.43
C THR A 11 -13.87 -10.81 7.15
N LYS A 12 -13.67 -11.33 8.37
CA LYS A 12 -12.44 -11.11 9.15
C LYS A 12 -11.22 -11.69 8.44
N GLU A 13 -11.38 -12.85 7.81
CA GLU A 13 -10.29 -13.55 7.12
C GLU A 13 -9.78 -12.74 5.91
N ASP A 14 -10.68 -12.15 5.13
CA ASP A 14 -10.30 -11.32 4.00
C ASP A 14 -9.53 -10.08 4.45
N ARG A 15 -9.90 -9.48 5.58
CA ARG A 15 -9.14 -8.37 6.17
C ARG A 15 -7.74 -8.80 6.61
N ILE A 16 -7.60 -9.98 7.21
CA ILE A 16 -6.30 -10.54 7.61
C ILE A 16 -5.42 -10.76 6.36
N ARG A 17 -5.97 -11.41 5.33
CA ARG A 17 -5.27 -11.63 4.05
C ARG A 17 -4.89 -10.31 3.39
N GLY A 18 -5.76 -9.31 3.43
CA GLY A 18 -5.49 -7.96 2.96
C GLY A 18 -4.27 -7.34 3.62
N ASN A 19 -4.20 -7.43 4.95
CA ASN A 19 -3.04 -6.94 5.71
C ASN A 19 -1.75 -7.69 5.34
N GLN A 20 -1.80 -9.02 5.23
CA GLN A 20 -0.64 -9.83 4.83
C GLN A 20 -0.14 -9.47 3.42
N LEU A 21 -1.07 -9.33 2.47
CA LEU A 21 -0.74 -8.93 1.09
C LEU A 21 -0.16 -7.52 1.02
N HIS A 22 -0.71 -6.59 1.80
CA HIS A 22 -0.17 -5.24 1.92
C HIS A 22 1.24 -5.24 2.51
N GLU A 23 1.46 -5.92 3.63
CA GLU A 23 2.78 -5.99 4.27
C GLU A 23 3.82 -6.61 3.33
N TYR A 24 3.46 -7.70 2.64
CA TYR A 24 4.32 -8.32 1.65
C TYR A 24 4.69 -7.35 0.52
N ALA A 25 3.69 -6.71 -0.11
CA ALA A 25 3.92 -5.77 -1.20
C ALA A 25 4.79 -4.57 -0.76
N TRP A 26 4.55 -4.05 0.44
CA TRP A 26 5.32 -2.96 1.02
C TRP A 26 6.77 -3.35 1.31
N GLN A 27 7.01 -4.57 1.80
CA GLN A 27 8.36 -5.07 1.99
C GLN A 27 9.08 -5.29 0.66
N GLN A 28 8.38 -5.80 -0.36
CA GLN A 28 8.99 -5.99 -1.68
C GLN A 28 9.36 -4.65 -2.32
N SER A 29 8.51 -3.63 -2.28
CA SER A 29 8.82 -2.32 -2.89
C SER A 29 10.08 -1.68 -2.30
N ARG A 30 10.36 -1.90 -1.01
CA ARG A 30 11.53 -1.36 -0.31
C ARG A 30 12.82 -2.14 -0.58
N ARG A 31 12.76 -3.29 -1.24
CA ARG A 31 13.95 -4.07 -1.65
C ARG A 31 14.57 -3.55 -2.94
N PHE A 32 13.81 -2.82 -3.76
CA PHE A 32 14.32 -2.29 -5.02
C PHE A 32 15.06 -0.97 -4.78
N LEU A 33 16.33 -0.92 -5.22
CA LEU A 33 17.18 0.28 -5.14
C LEU A 33 16.78 1.36 -6.17
N GLN A 34 16.16 0.94 -7.26
CA GLN A 34 15.57 1.80 -8.27
C GLN A 34 14.08 1.48 -8.38
N TRP A 35 13.26 2.51 -8.48
CA TRP A 35 11.81 2.34 -8.66
C TRP A 35 11.49 2.57 -10.12
N ASP A 36 11.17 1.49 -10.82
CA ASP A 36 10.48 1.55 -12.10
C ASP A 36 8.99 1.86 -11.89
N VAL A 37 8.26 2.07 -12.98
CA VAL A 37 6.83 2.41 -12.92
C VAL A 37 6.02 1.38 -12.12
N PRO A 38 6.20 0.05 -12.30
CA PRO A 38 5.53 -0.95 -11.46
C PRO A 38 5.79 -0.80 -9.96
N VAL A 39 7.04 -0.58 -9.54
CA VAL A 39 7.36 -0.37 -8.12
C VAL A 39 6.73 0.92 -7.60
N MET A 40 6.76 2.00 -8.38
CA MET A 40 6.10 3.26 -8.01
C MET A 40 4.59 3.08 -7.83
N GLN A 41 3.93 2.37 -8.75
CA GLN A 41 2.52 2.03 -8.66
C GLN A 41 2.23 1.20 -7.41
N ALA A 42 3.08 0.21 -7.08
CA ALA A 42 2.92 -0.59 -5.88
C ALA A 42 2.99 0.25 -4.60
N ILE A 43 3.93 1.21 -4.52
CA ILE A 43 4.06 2.14 -3.39
C ILE A 43 2.79 2.99 -3.24
N LEU A 44 2.27 3.57 -4.33
CA LEU A 44 1.03 4.35 -4.33
C LEU A 44 -0.17 3.53 -3.81
N LEU A 45 -0.28 2.27 -4.26
CA LEU A 45 -1.37 1.38 -3.86
C LEU A 45 -1.26 0.94 -2.40
N CYS A 46 -0.04 0.71 -1.89
CA CYS A 46 0.20 0.44 -0.48
C CYS A 46 -0.12 1.64 0.40
N GLU A 47 0.21 2.86 -0.04
CA GLU A 47 -0.19 4.09 0.64
C GLU A 47 -1.71 4.21 0.72
N LEU A 48 -2.43 4.01 -0.39
CA LEU A 48 -3.89 4.02 -0.43
C LEU A 48 -4.48 2.98 0.53
N PHE A 49 -3.96 1.75 0.50
CA PHE A 49 -4.41 0.70 1.41
C PHE A 49 -4.22 1.12 2.87
N SER A 50 -3.04 1.63 3.23
CA SER A 50 -2.73 2.07 4.58
C SER A 50 -3.61 3.23 5.06
N ARG A 51 -3.97 4.16 4.17
CA ARG A 51 -4.84 5.29 4.50
C ARG A 51 -6.29 4.90 4.68
N PHE A 52 -6.79 3.95 3.91
CA PHE A 52 -8.22 3.64 3.87
C PHE A 52 -8.61 2.32 4.56
N ARG A 53 -7.67 1.58 5.16
CA ARG A 53 -7.93 0.31 5.88
C ARG A 53 -8.61 0.45 7.25
N GLY A 54 -9.53 1.40 7.42
CA GLY A 54 -10.24 1.60 8.69
C GLY A 54 -10.82 3.00 8.83
N ARG A 55 -11.18 3.37 10.07
CA ARG A 55 -11.89 4.63 10.36
C ARG A 55 -10.99 5.86 10.52
N ARG A 56 -9.66 5.69 10.59
CA ARG A 56 -8.71 6.81 10.71
C ARG A 56 -7.68 6.71 9.61
N ALA A 57 -7.68 7.72 8.73
CA ALA A 57 -6.59 7.89 7.78
C ALA A 57 -5.29 8.11 8.54
N ALA A 58 -4.22 7.45 8.09
CA ALA A 58 -2.88 7.83 8.50
C ALA A 58 -2.67 9.31 8.10
N ILE A 59 -2.37 10.16 9.08
CA ILE A 59 -2.31 11.62 8.89
C ILE A 59 -1.06 12.01 8.09
N ARG A 60 0.00 11.20 8.17
CA ARG A 60 1.27 11.48 7.50
C ARG A 60 1.54 10.47 6.37
N PRO A 61 1.88 10.95 5.16
CA PRO A 61 2.33 10.08 4.08
C PRO A 61 3.59 9.29 4.43
N SER A 62 3.79 8.14 3.78
CA SER A 62 5.11 7.48 3.81
C SER A 62 6.15 8.29 3.04
N LYS A 63 7.44 8.14 3.41
CA LYS A 63 8.55 8.80 2.70
C LYS A 63 8.65 8.35 1.25
N GLU A 64 8.35 7.09 1.00
CA GLU A 64 8.32 6.51 -0.34
C GLU A 64 7.22 7.17 -1.18
N PHE A 65 6.02 7.39 -0.61
CA PHE A 65 4.96 8.13 -1.28
C PHE A 65 5.35 9.59 -1.55
N GLU A 66 5.92 10.29 -0.54
CA GLU A 66 6.39 11.68 -0.71
C GLU A 66 7.43 11.78 -1.84
N SER A 67 8.36 10.82 -1.92
CA SER A 67 9.40 10.79 -2.95
C SER A 67 8.86 10.50 -4.35
N ILE A 68 7.79 9.71 -4.50
CA ILE A 68 7.15 9.51 -5.80
C ILE A 68 6.36 10.75 -6.19
N TYR A 69 5.59 11.31 -5.26
CA TYR A 69 4.75 12.47 -5.51
C TYR A 69 5.57 13.69 -5.96
N SER A 70 6.80 13.86 -5.46
CA SER A 70 7.69 14.95 -5.88
C SER A 70 8.34 14.76 -7.24
N ARG A 71 8.17 13.61 -7.91
CA ARG A 71 8.71 13.31 -9.25
C ARG A 71 7.71 13.53 -10.37
N VAL A 72 6.45 13.82 -10.02
CA VAL A 72 5.35 14.16 -10.92
C VAL A 72 5.22 15.67 -10.98
#